data_AF-A0A2V2UHH7-F1
#
_entry.id   AF-A0A2V2UHH7-F1
#
_cell.length_a   1.000
_cell.length_b   1.000
_cell.length_c   1.000
_cell.angle_alpha   90.00
_cell.angle_beta   90.00
_cell.angle_gamma   90.00
#
_symmetry.space_group_name_H-M   'P 1'
#
loop_
_entity.id
_entity.type
_entity.pdbx_description
1 polymer ?
#
loop_
_entity_poly.entity_id
_entity_poly.type
_entity_poly.pdbx_seq_one_letter_code
_entity_poly.pdbx_strand_id
1 'polypeptide(L)' 'MIEKGGAAATELKTINPATEEVINQYEIMTKEQINDKVSKARDAFNEWKKDSDKRTDFIHDFAQELKKNKEEL' A
#
# COMPACT_ATOMS: atom_id res chain seq x y z
N MET A 1 -11.28 20.86 -31.62
CA MET A 1 -10.30 19.87 -31.13
C MET A 1 -10.27 20.04 -29.62
N ILE A 2 -10.82 19.08 -28.87
CA ILE A 2 -10.80 19.13 -27.40
C ILE A 2 -9.52 18.41 -26.97
N GLU A 3 -8.57 19.16 -26.42
CA GLU A 3 -7.41 18.58 -25.74
C GLU A 3 -7.92 17.68 -24.63
N LYS A 4 -7.74 16.37 -24.81
CA LYS A 4 -7.78 15.43 -23.69
C LYS A 4 -6.59 15.75 -22.82
N GLY A 5 -6.79 16.58 -21.80
CA GLY A 5 -5.85 16.73 -20.70
C GLY A 5 -5.66 15.35 -20.07
N GLY A 6 -4.56 14.67 -20.43
CA GLY A 6 -4.08 13.54 -19.66
C GLY A 6 -3.81 14.07 -18.26
N ALA A 7 -4.49 13.51 -17.26
CA ALA A 7 -4.31 13.92 -15.88
C ALA A 7 -2.81 13.75 -15.54
N ALA A 8 -2.12 14.85 -15.28
CA ALA A 8 -0.75 14.81 -14.77
C ALA A 8 -0.74 13.95 -13.51
N ALA A 9 0.24 13.05 -13.39
CA ALA A 9 0.45 12.26 -12.20
C ALA A 9 0.48 13.19 -10.99
N THR A 10 -0.49 13.05 -10.09
CA THR A 10 -0.54 13.89 -8.88
C THR A 10 0.42 13.27 -7.88
N GLU A 11 1.28 14.08 -7.27
CA GLU A 11 2.28 13.61 -6.30
C GLU A 11 1.91 14.02 -4.87
N LEU A 12 2.18 13.13 -3.92
CA LEU A 12 2.06 13.35 -2.48
C LEU A 12 3.44 13.49 -1.87
N LYS A 13 3.67 14.50 -1.04
CA LYS A 13 4.95 14.69 -0.33
C LYS A 13 4.77 14.42 1.16
N THR A 14 5.72 13.72 1.77
CA THR A 14 5.82 13.62 3.23
C THR A 14 6.79 14.69 3.71
N ILE A 15 6.39 15.47 4.70
CA ILE A 15 7.17 16.59 5.25
C ILE A 15 7.45 16.33 6.73
N ASN A 16 8.69 16.58 7.17
CA ASN A 16 9.07 16.49 8.57
C ASN A 16 8.43 17.66 9.35
N PRO A 17 7.58 17.40 10.37
CA PRO A 17 6.94 18.48 11.11
C PRO A 17 7.90 19.30 11.98
N ALA A 18 9.10 18.79 12.29
CA ALA A 18 10.08 19.50 13.12
C ALA A 18 11.02 20.41 12.32
N THR A 19 11.29 20.08 11.04
CA THR A 19 12.24 20.82 10.18
C THR A 19 11.60 21.45 8.95
N GLU A 20 10.33 21.14 8.66
CA GLU A 20 9.59 21.53 7.44
C GLU A 20 10.20 20.98 6.13
N GLU A 21 11.19 20.09 6.22
CA GLU A 21 11.86 19.51 5.07
C GLU A 21 11.04 18.37 4.45
N VAL A 22 11.09 18.24 3.12
CA VAL A 22 10.46 17.13 2.40
C VAL A 22 11.27 15.84 2.63
N ILE A 23 10.64 14.85 3.26
CA ILE A 23 11.22 13.53 3.51
C ILE A 23 11.16 12.68 2.24
N ASN A 24 10.01 12.65 1.55
CA ASN A 24 9.84 11.83 0.36
C ASN A 24 8.68 12.31 -0.53
N GLN A 25 8.61 11.80 -1.76
CA GLN A 25 7.59 12.10 -2.75
C GLN A 25 7.05 10.80 -3.36
N TYR A 26 5.73 10.71 -3.52
CA TYR A 26 5.02 9.52 -3.95
C TYR A 26 4.05 9.85 -5.06
N GLU A 27 3.95 8.98 -6.05
CA GLU A 27 2.93 9.08 -7.09
C GLU A 27 1.57 8.59 -6.56
N ILE A 28 0.52 9.38 -6.78
CA ILE A 28 -0.85 8.98 -6.44
C ILE A 28 -1.35 7.97 -7.47
N MET A 29 -1.80 6.82 -6.97
CA MET A 29 -2.34 5.76 -7.82
C MET A 29 -3.51 6.24 -8.66
N THR A 30 -3.54 5.83 -9.93
CA THR A 30 -4.70 6.05 -10.79
C THR A 30 -5.89 5.19 -10.35
N LYS A 31 -7.08 5.57 -10.81
CA LYS A 31 -8.29 4.78 -10.55
C LYS A 31 -8.16 3.35 -11.06
N GLU A 32 -7.52 3.14 -12.21
CA GLU A 32 -7.30 1.84 -12.83
C GLU A 32 -6.36 0.98 -11.98
N GLN A 33 -5.27 1.57 -11.46
CA GLN A 33 -4.35 0.87 -10.56
C GLN A 33 -5.02 0.48 -9.23
N ILE A 34 -5.87 1.35 -8.68
CA ILE A 34 -6.68 1.06 -7.49
C ILE A 34 -7.61 -0.13 -7.77
N ASN A 35 -8.36 -0.07 -8.88
CA ASN A 35 -9.30 -1.14 -9.25
C ASN A 35 -8.60 -2.49 -9.45
N ASP A 36 -7.43 -2.51 -10.11
CA ASP A 36 -6.62 -3.71 -10.28
C ASP A 36 -6.19 -4.31 -8.94
N LYS A 37 -5.66 -3.49 -8.02
CA LYS A 37 -5.26 -3.93 -6.68
C LYS A 37 -6.44 -4.47 -5.87
N VAL A 38 -7.60 -3.82 -5.93
CA VAL A 38 -8.83 -4.28 -5.26
C VAL A 38 -9.31 -5.62 -5.83
N SER A 39 -9.27 -5.79 -7.16
CA SER A 39 -9.64 -7.07 -7.78
C SER A 39 -8.73 -8.20 -7.31
N LYS A 40 -7.41 -7.98 -7.32
CA LYS A 40 -6.43 -8.97 -6.83
C LYS A 40 -6.64 -9.33 -5.37
N ALA A 41 -6.92 -8.33 -4.52
CA ALA A 41 -7.22 -8.57 -3.11
C ALA A 41 -8.48 -9.43 -2.93
N ARG A 42 -9.54 -9.16 -3.70
CA ARG A 42 -10.77 -9.96 -3.70
C ARG A 42 -10.51 -11.41 -4.14
N ASP A 43 -9.67 -11.62 -5.14
CA ASP A 43 -9.34 -12.95 -5.64
C ASP A 43 -8.51 -13.73 -4.60
N ALA A 44 -7.51 -13.09 -3.99
CA ALA A 44 -6.71 -13.67 -2.91
C ALA A 44 -7.54 -14.02 -1.67
N PHE A 45 -8.57 -13.21 -1.36
CA PHE A 45 -9.47 -13.46 -0.24
C PHE A 45 -10.19 -14.82 -0.35
N ASN A 46 -10.48 -15.29 -1.56
CA ASN A 46 -11.14 -16.58 -1.75
C ASN A 46 -10.30 -17.76 -1.25
N GLU A 47 -8.98 -17.65 -1.31
CA GLU A 47 -8.07 -18.63 -0.71
C GLU A 47 -7.88 -18.37 0.77
N TRP A 48 -7.62 -17.11 1.14
CA TRP A 48 -7.39 -16.68 2.52
C TRP A 48 -8.48 -17.14 3.49
N LYS A 49 -9.75 -17.06 3.08
CA LYS A 49 -10.90 -17.35 3.95
C LYS A 49 -11.10 -18.85 4.25
N LYS A 50 -10.40 -19.76 3.57
CA LYS A 50 -10.67 -21.21 3.67
C LYS A 50 -10.16 -21.86 4.95
N ASP A 51 -9.13 -21.28 5.56
CA ASP A 51 -8.39 -21.92 6.65
C ASP A 51 -8.13 -20.90 7.77
N SER A 52 -8.69 -21.11 8.96
CA SER A 52 -8.47 -20.21 10.10
C SER A 52 -7.09 -20.36 10.74
N ASP A 53 -6.55 -21.56 10.72
CA ASP A 53 -5.35 -21.91 11.47
C ASP A 53 -4.15 -21.39 10.69
N LYS A 54 -4.13 -21.63 9.38
CA LYS A 54 -3.14 -21.05 8.47
C LYS A 54 -3.12 -19.53 8.49
N ARG A 55 -4.27 -18.86 8.67
CA ARG A 55 -4.32 -17.40 8.85
C ARG A 55 -3.64 -16.96 10.12
N THR A 56 -3.81 -17.72 11.20
CA THR A 56 -3.17 -17.45 12.48
C THR A 56 -1.65 -17.58 12.37
N ASP A 57 -1.17 -18.60 11.67
CA ASP A 57 0.26 -18.80 11.40
C ASP A 57 0.86 -17.58 10.66
N PHE A 58 0.23 -17.14 9.57
CA PHE A 58 0.70 -15.98 8.82
C PHE A 58 0.74 -14.69 9.66
N ILE A 59 -0.22 -14.49 10.57
CA ILE A 59 -0.22 -13.32 11.47
C ILE A 59 0.92 -13.42 12.49
N HIS A 60 1.19 -14.61 13.01
CA HIS A 60 2.33 -14.83 13.91
C HIS A 60 3.66 -14.58 13.21
N ASP A 61 3.85 -15.12 12.01
CA ASP A 61 5.05 -14.91 11.20
C ASP A 61 5.27 -13.42 10.90
N PHE A 62 4.20 -12.72 10.49
CA PHE A 62 4.25 -11.29 10.26
C PHE A 62 4.64 -10.51 11.52
N ALA A 63 4.09 -10.88 12.69
CA ALA A 63 4.45 -10.27 13.96
C ALA A 63 5.93 -10.51 14.34
N GLN A 64 6.50 -11.67 14.02
CA GLN A 64 7.92 -11.94 14.24
C GLN A 64 8.80 -11.06 13.36
N GLU A 65 8.45 -10.89 12.08
CA GLU A 65 9.19 -10.00 11.18
C GLU A 65 9.12 -8.53 11.63
N LEU A 66 7.97 -8.04 12.10
CA LEU A 66 7.89 -6.70 12.67
C LEU A 66 8.78 -6.52 13.91
N LYS A 67 8.80 -7.51 14.82
CA LYS A 67 9.66 -7.47 16.01
C LYS A 67 11.14 -7.46 15.67
N LYS A 68 11.54 -8.21 14.64
CA LYS A 68 12.92 -8.29 14.17
C LYS A 68 13.41 -6.95 13.62
N ASN A 69 12.54 -6.20 12.94
CA ASN A 69 12.88 -4.93 12.30
C ASN A 69 12.44 -3.69 13.13
N LYS A 70 12.18 -3.86 14.42
CA LYS A 70 11.58 -2.83 15.30
C LYS A 70 12.35 -1.52 15.43
N GLU A 71 13.64 -1.51 15.15
CA GLU A 71 14.46 -0.30 15.22
C GLU A 71 14.43 0.50 13.91
N GLU A 72 13.98 -0.14 12.82
CA GLU A 72 13.95 0.43 11.46
C GLU A 72 12.53 0.83 11.02
N LEU A 73 11.50 0.45 11.80
CA LEU A 73 10.07 0.68 11.56
C LEU A 73 9.46 1.61 12.62
#